data_AF-A0A402AU03-F1
#
_entry.id   AF-A0A402AU03-F1
#
_cell.length_a   1.000
_cell.length_b   1.000
_cell.length_c   1.000
_cell.angle_alpha   90.00
_cell.angle_beta   90.00
_cell.angle_gamma   90.00
#
_symmetry.space_group_name_H-M   'P 1'
#
loop_
_entity.id
_entity.type
_entity.pdbx_description
1 polymer ?
#
loop_
_entity_poly.entity_id
_entity_poly.type
_entity_poly.pdbx_seq_one_letter_code
_entity_poly.pdbx_strand_id
1 'polypeptide(L)'
;MNATARGYEYARTHASEAAQILMQETPKGTFPDQSYVLDSQQYLSERYADNGRRWGLQDAAAWHNYPQFILNAGGVKDANGKDVTSLDLNSLYTNQFLP
;
A
#
# COMPACT_ATOMS: atom_id res chain seq x y z
N MET A 1 -9.50 -8.11 -6.50
CA MET A 1 -8.04 -7.96 -6.33
C MET A 1 -7.23 -9.24 -6.58
N ASN A 2 -7.78 -10.28 -7.24
CA ASN A 2 -7.08 -11.58 -7.36
C ASN A 2 -5.77 -11.50 -8.17
N ALA A 3 -5.78 -10.86 -9.35
CA ALA A 3 -4.56 -10.72 -10.17
C ALA A 3 -3.45 -9.95 -9.43
N THR A 4 -3.79 -8.86 -8.76
CA THR A 4 -2.84 -8.07 -7.96
C THR A 4 -2.28 -8.87 -6.80
N ALA A 5 -3.13 -9.61 -6.06
CA ALA A 5 -2.68 -10.45 -4.95
C ALA A 5 -1.68 -11.53 -5.42
N ARG A 6 -1.92 -12.15 -6.58
CA ARG A 6 -0.97 -13.09 -7.20
C ARG A 6 0.36 -12.41 -7.55
N GLY A 7 0.33 -11.17 -8.03
CA GLY A 7 1.54 -10.40 -8.33
C GLY A 7 2.41 -10.13 -7.10
N TYR A 8 1.80 -9.73 -5.99
CA TYR A 8 2.54 -9.53 -4.73
C TYR A 8 3.05 -10.83 -4.12
N GLU A 9 2.30 -11.93 -4.25
CA GLU A 9 2.79 -13.24 -3.81
C GLU A 9 3.97 -13.73 -4.66
N TYR A 10 3.94 -13.47 -5.97
CA TYR A 10 5.09 -13.70 -6.84
C TYR A 10 6.28 -12.84 -6.41
N ALA A 11 6.07 -11.54 -6.16
CA ALA A 11 7.12 -10.62 -5.74
C ALA A 11 7.72 -10.94 -4.37
N ARG A 12 6.96 -11.58 -3.47
CA ARG A 12 7.42 -12.09 -2.18
C ARG A 12 8.35 -13.30 -2.31
N THR A 13 8.12 -14.14 -3.32
CA THR A 13 8.83 -15.42 -3.50
C THR A 13 9.93 -15.38 -4.56
N HIS A 14 9.90 -14.36 -5.44
CA HIS A 14 10.82 -14.16 -6.56
C HIS A 14 11.28 -12.69 -6.58
N ALA A 15 11.94 -12.25 -5.49
CA ALA A 15 12.24 -10.84 -5.27
C ALA A 15 13.11 -10.22 -6.38
N SER A 16 14.18 -10.91 -6.80
CA SER A 16 15.07 -10.41 -7.86
C SER A 16 14.36 -10.32 -9.22
N GLU A 17 13.57 -11.33 -9.58
CA GLU A 17 12.81 -11.34 -10.82
C GLU A 17 11.74 -10.25 -10.83
N ALA A 18 11.05 -10.03 -9.70
CA ALA A 18 10.07 -8.95 -9.58
C ALA A 18 10.70 -7.56 -9.74
N ALA A 19 11.89 -7.33 -9.18
CA ALA A 19 12.65 -6.10 -9.40
C ALA A 19 13.06 -5.94 -10.87
N GLN A 20 13.47 -7.03 -11.53
CA GLN A 20 13.82 -7.01 -12.95
C GLN A 20 12.61 -6.67 -13.83
N ILE A 21 11.43 -7.26 -13.55
CA ILE A 21 10.18 -6.92 -14.24
C ILE A 21 9.90 -5.42 -14.10
N LEU A 22 10.00 -4.86 -12.90
CA LEU A 22 9.80 -3.42 -12.69
C LEU A 22 10.76 -2.56 -13.54
N MET A 23 12.05 -2.93 -13.60
CA MET A 23 13.04 -2.19 -14.39
C MET A 23 12.86 -2.36 -15.91
N GLN A 24 12.29 -3.48 -16.37
CA GLN A 24 12.00 -3.75 -17.78
C GLN A 24 10.73 -3.03 -18.27
N GLU A 25 9.72 -2.97 -17.42
CA GLU A 25 8.40 -2.41 -17.75
C GLU A 25 8.32 -0.88 -17.52
N THR A 26 9.41 -0.25 -17.09
CA THR A 26 9.50 1.20 -16.90
C THR A 26 10.40 1.85 -17.94
N PRO A 27 10.22 3.16 -18.24
CA PRO A 27 11.08 3.87 -19.17
C PRO A 27 12.56 3.76 -18.80
N LYS A 28 13.42 3.64 -19.82
CA LYS A 28 14.87 3.59 -19.61
C LYS A 28 15.34 4.83 -18.86
N GLY A 29 16.08 4.62 -17.77
CA GLY A 29 16.60 5.71 -16.92
C GLY A 29 15.66 6.11 -15.78
N THR A 30 14.48 5.50 -15.63
CA THR A 30 13.63 5.69 -14.44
C THR A 30 14.36 5.32 -13.15
N PHE A 31 15.15 4.25 -13.18
CA PHE A 31 16.00 3.82 -12.07
C PHE A 31 17.48 4.03 -12.43
N PRO A 32 18.09 5.15 -12.03
CA PRO A 32 19.51 5.42 -12.31
C PRO A 32 20.43 4.46 -11.56
N ASP A 33 19.97 3.89 -10.44
CA ASP A 33 20.63 2.83 -9.69
C ASP A 33 19.76 1.58 -9.66
N GLN A 34 20.15 0.57 -10.43
CA GLN A 34 19.45 -0.71 -10.50
C GLN A 34 19.68 -1.58 -9.27
N SER A 35 20.82 -1.43 -8.60
CA SER A 35 21.13 -2.19 -7.38
C SER A 35 20.19 -1.80 -6.24
N TYR A 36 19.85 -0.51 -6.15
CA TYR A 36 18.84 -0.03 -5.21
C TYR A 36 17.47 -0.67 -5.41
N VAL A 37 17.05 -0.93 -6.65
CA VAL A 37 15.76 -1.57 -6.94
C VAL A 37 15.76 -3.02 -6.47
N LEU A 38 16.87 -3.75 -6.69
CA LEU A 38 17.05 -5.12 -6.21
C LEU A 38 17.03 -5.18 -4.67
N ASP A 39 17.79 -4.31 -4.01
CA ASP A 39 17.87 -4.27 -2.54
C ASP A 39 16.54 -3.89 -1.90
N SER A 40 15.86 -2.89 -2.47
CA SER A 40 14.51 -2.47 -2.05
C SER A 40 13.52 -3.63 -2.16
N GLN A 41 13.53 -4.35 -3.27
CA GLN A 41 12.63 -5.47 -3.49
C GLN A 41 12.93 -6.65 -2.56
N GLN A 42 14.22 -6.94 -2.31
CA GLN A 42 14.63 -7.94 -1.33
C GLN A 42 14.11 -7.59 0.07
N TYR A 43 14.27 -6.33 0.49
CA TYR A 43 13.76 -5.84 1.77
C TYR A 43 12.23 -5.92 1.86
N LEU A 44 11.51 -5.49 0.83
CA LEU A 44 10.05 -5.43 0.84
C LEU A 44 9.37 -6.78 0.65
N SER A 45 10.04 -7.75 0.01
CA SER A 45 9.48 -9.08 -0.28
C SER A 45 8.82 -9.71 0.96
N GLU A 46 9.48 -9.64 2.11
CA GLU A 46 9.01 -10.19 3.39
C GLU A 46 7.97 -9.30 4.11
N ARG A 47 7.70 -8.10 3.61
CA ARG A 47 6.95 -7.03 4.30
C ARG A 47 5.66 -6.62 3.58
N TYR A 48 5.34 -7.22 2.45
CA TYR A 48 4.07 -6.98 1.76
C TYR A 48 2.84 -7.52 2.51
N ALA A 49 3.05 -8.46 3.42
CA ALA A 49 2.03 -8.97 4.34
C ALA A 49 2.72 -9.50 5.61
N ASP A 50 2.09 -9.36 6.77
CA ASP A 50 2.59 -10.01 7.98
C ASP A 50 2.53 -11.52 7.86
N ASN A 51 3.34 -12.23 8.65
CA ASN A 51 3.36 -13.68 8.66
C ASN A 51 1.96 -14.27 8.92
N GLY A 52 1.52 -15.17 8.05
CA GLY A 52 0.21 -15.82 8.12
C GLY A 52 -0.97 -14.98 7.62
N ARG A 53 -0.75 -13.75 7.14
CA ARG A 53 -1.80 -12.91 6.57
C ARG A 53 -1.76 -12.94 5.05
N ARG A 54 -2.94 -12.87 4.43
CA ARG A 54 -3.04 -12.62 2.99
C ARG A 54 -2.66 -11.18 2.66
N TRP A 55 -2.01 -10.98 1.52
CA TRP A 55 -1.69 -9.65 1.01
C TRP A 55 -2.94 -8.76 0.92
N GLY A 56 -2.75 -7.47 1.26
CA GLY A 56 -3.77 -6.43 1.12
C GLY A 56 -4.85 -6.43 2.19
N LEU A 57 -4.79 -7.31 3.21
CA LEU A 57 -5.77 -7.31 4.30
C LEU A 57 -5.61 -6.06 5.19
N GLN A 58 -6.66 -5.24 5.22
CA GLN A 58 -6.66 -3.97 5.95
C GLN A 58 -7.26 -4.12 7.35
N ASP A 59 -6.59 -3.55 8.35
CA ASP A 59 -7.07 -3.47 9.73
C ASP A 59 -7.80 -2.14 9.99
N ALA A 60 -8.90 -2.21 10.73
CA ALA A 60 -9.69 -1.01 11.06
C ALA A 60 -8.86 0.05 11.80
N ALA A 61 -7.91 -0.38 12.63
CA ALA A 61 -7.06 0.52 13.41
C ALA A 61 -6.28 1.53 12.54
N ALA A 62 -5.78 1.14 11.37
CA ALA A 62 -5.09 2.05 10.47
C ALA A 62 -6.06 3.14 9.92
N TRP A 63 -7.27 2.71 9.58
CA TRP A 63 -8.35 3.56 9.03
C TRP A 63 -9.08 4.38 10.08
N HIS A 64 -8.96 4.03 11.35
CA HIS A 64 -9.54 4.81 12.45
C HIS A 64 -8.52 5.79 13.01
N ASN A 65 -7.30 5.33 13.32
CA ASN A 65 -6.33 6.12 14.06
C ASN A 65 -5.78 7.29 13.23
N TYR A 66 -5.37 7.04 11.97
CA TYR A 66 -4.74 8.09 11.17
C TYR A 66 -5.74 9.14 10.66
N PRO A 67 -6.92 8.77 10.10
CA PRO A 67 -7.95 9.75 9.78
C PRO A 67 -8.43 10.54 11.00
N GLN A 68 -8.60 9.90 12.17
CA GLN A 68 -8.98 10.61 13.38
C GLN A 68 -7.91 11.64 13.80
N PHE A 69 -6.63 11.30 13.68
CA PHE A 69 -5.54 12.24 13.90
C PHE A 69 -5.64 13.47 12.98
N ILE A 70 -5.92 13.27 11.68
CA ILE A 70 -6.08 14.37 10.73
C ILE A 70 -7.28 15.26 11.08
N LEU A 71 -8.43 14.65 11.43
CA LEU A 71 -9.63 15.39 11.85
C LEU A 71 -9.36 16.24 13.10
N ASN A 72 -8.69 15.67 14.10
CA ASN A 72 -8.33 16.36 15.33
C ASN A 72 -7.36 17.54 15.08
N ALA A 73 -6.51 17.43 14.07
CA ALA A 73 -5.59 18.49 13.68
C ALA A 73 -6.24 19.59 12.81
N GLY A 74 -7.53 19.50 12.50
CA GLY A 74 -8.21 20.43 11.58
C GLY A 74 -7.72 20.30 10.13
N GLY A 75 -7.20 19.13 9.76
CA GLY A 75 -6.59 18.87 8.45
C GLY A 75 -7.60 18.63 7.32
N VAL A 76 -8.90 18.55 7.63
CA VAL A 76 -9.96 18.36 6.65
C VAL A 76 -10.99 19.49 6.78
N LYS A 77 -11.27 20.13 5.65
CA LYS A 77 -12.29 21.18 5.54
C LYS A 77 -13.43 20.73 4.64
N ASP A 78 -14.64 21.16 4.94
CA ASP A 78 -15.79 21.01 4.04
C ASP A 78 -15.74 22.04 2.89
N ALA A 79 -16.74 21.99 2.00
CA ALA A 79 -16.83 22.89 0.84
C ALA A 79 -16.94 24.39 1.22
N ASN A 80 -17.27 24.71 2.48
CA ASN A 80 -17.37 26.07 2.99
C ASN A 80 -16.15 26.48 3.82
N GLY A 81 -15.11 25.64 3.87
CA GLY A 81 -13.89 25.91 4.63
C GLY A 81 -14.00 25.64 6.14
N LYS A 82 -15.04 24.97 6.60
CA LYS A 82 -15.22 24.61 8.02
C LYS A 82 -14.54 23.27 8.32
N ASP A 83 -13.96 23.16 9.52
CA ASP A 83 -13.38 21.89 9.99
C ASP A 83 -14.41 20.76 10.00
N VAL A 84 -14.02 19.64 9.39
CA VAL A 84 -14.71 18.37 9.53
C VAL A 84 -14.21 17.70 10.79
N THR A 85 -15.10 17.43 11.74
CA THR A 85 -14.75 16.87 13.06
C THR A 85 -15.17 15.40 13.22
N SER A 86 -15.94 14.86 12.28
CA SER A 86 -16.39 13.46 12.28
C SER A 86 -16.63 12.95 10.88
N LEU A 87 -16.30 11.67 10.64
CA LEU A 87 -16.55 10.93 9.40
C LEU A 87 -16.94 9.49 9.76
N ASP A 88 -17.67 8.80 8.88
CA ASP A 88 -17.77 7.35 8.96
C ASP A 88 -16.46 6.71 8.49
N LEU A 89 -15.58 6.39 9.43
CA LEU A 89 -14.25 5.86 9.12
C LEU A 89 -14.29 4.46 8.50
N ASN A 90 -15.37 3.70 8.71
CA ASN A 90 -15.53 2.38 8.10
C ASN A 90 -15.87 2.47 6.60
N SER A 91 -16.41 3.61 6.14
CA SER A 91 -16.66 3.85 4.73
C SER A 91 -15.39 4.09 3.91
N LEU A 92 -14.25 4.31 4.57
CA LEU A 92 -12.97 4.65 3.91
C LEU A 92 -12.27 3.42 3.32
N TYR A 93 -12.67 2.20 3.69
CA TYR A 93 -12.02 0.99 3.21
C TYR A 93 -12.97 -0.20 3.11
N THR A 94 -12.55 -1.20 2.33
CA THR A 94 -13.24 -2.49 2.29
C THR A 94 -12.27 -3.62 1.98
N ASN A 95 -12.51 -4.77 2.61
CA ASN A 95 -11.81 -6.02 2.34
C ASN A 95 -12.62 -6.98 1.43
N GLN A 96 -13.79 -6.55 0.95
CA GLN A 96 -14.74 -7.37 0.18
C GLN A 96 -14.15 -7.93 -1.13
N PHE A 97 -13.21 -7.21 -1.74
CA PHE A 97 -12.65 -7.57 -3.06
C PHE A 97 -11.31 -8.29 -2.99
N LEU A 98 -10.80 -8.56 -1.79
CA LEU A 98 -9.63 -9.40 -1.60
C LEU A 98 -10.00 -10.87 -1.89
N PRO A 99 -9.09 -11.64 -2.52
CA PRO A 99 -9.34 -13.04 -2.87
C PRO A 99 -9.48 -13.94 -1.64
#